data_AF-W4V1B1-F1
#
_entry.id   AF-W4V1B1-F1
#
_cell.length_a   1.000
_cell.length_b   1.000
_cell.length_c   1.000
_cell.angle_alpha   90.00
_cell.angle_beta   90.00
_cell.angle_gamma   90.00
#
_symmetry.space_group_name_H-M   'P 1'
#
loop_
_entity.id
_entity.type
_entity.pdbx_description
1 polymer ?
#
loop_
_entity_poly.entity_id
_entity_poly.type
_entity_poly.pdbx_seq_one_letter_code
_entity_poly.pdbx_strand_id
1 'polypeptide(L)'
;MFYGFKYFLNAAALYIWTTLLILVWSLLLIVPGIIKAIDLSMSFFILADNPKMDVRKVADLSTKMMKGHRKEFFMLTLSFIGWILISIFTFCIGFVITIPYIMTTYALFYDELKNESIKNGVIAEDEIGTKRLWEY
;
A
#
# COMPACT_ATOMS: atom_id res chain seq x y z
N MET A 1 1.19 54.21 -3.04
CA MET A 1 2.14 53.07 -2.94
C MET A 1 1.55 51.80 -2.29
N PHE A 2 0.26 51.74 -1.87
CA PHE A 2 -0.29 50.60 -1.08
C PHE A 2 -1.46 49.82 -1.72
N TYR A 3 -1.77 50.02 -3.01
CA TYR A 3 -2.89 49.32 -3.67
C TYR A 3 -2.68 47.79 -3.79
N GLY A 4 -1.43 47.31 -3.78
CA GLY A 4 -1.13 45.86 -3.83
C GLY A 4 -1.57 45.08 -2.59
N PHE A 5 -1.63 45.72 -1.42
CA PHE A 5 -1.97 45.03 -0.16
C PHE A 5 -3.46 44.64 -0.07
N LYS A 6 -4.33 45.37 -0.78
CA LYS A 6 -5.78 45.06 -0.84
C LYS A 6 -6.07 43.76 -1.58
N TYR A 7 -5.26 43.43 -2.59
CA TYR A 7 -5.36 42.18 -3.36
C TYR A 7 -4.48 41.07 -2.82
N PHE A 8 -3.47 41.40 -2.00
CA PHE A 8 -2.57 40.43 -1.37
C PHE A 8 -3.33 39.42 -0.50
N LEU A 9 -4.29 39.85 0.32
CA LEU A 9 -5.09 38.94 1.15
C LEU A 9 -5.95 38.00 0.30
N ASN A 10 -6.57 38.49 -0.76
CA ASN A 10 -7.35 37.66 -1.68
C ASN A 10 -6.45 36.68 -2.44
N ALA A 11 -5.27 37.10 -2.86
CA ALA A 11 -4.29 36.24 -3.51
C ALA A 11 -3.76 35.16 -2.55
N ALA A 12 -3.47 35.51 -1.30
CA ALA A 12 -3.04 34.56 -0.26
C ALA A 12 -4.14 33.55 0.09
N ALA A 13 -5.39 34.01 0.24
CA ALA A 13 -6.54 33.13 0.45
C ALA A 13 -6.76 32.17 -0.72
N LEU A 14 -6.62 32.66 -1.96
CA LEU A 14 -6.75 31.85 -3.16
C LEU A 14 -5.59 30.84 -3.30
N TYR A 15 -4.38 31.22 -2.90
CA TYR A 15 -3.23 30.30 -2.83
C TYR A 15 -3.46 29.20 -1.80
N ILE A 16 -3.89 29.53 -0.58
CA ILE A 16 -4.20 28.54 0.47
C ILE A 16 -5.33 27.60 0.00
N TRP A 17 -6.38 28.15 -0.59
CA TRP A 17 -7.52 27.38 -1.11
C TRP A 17 -7.12 26.42 -2.23
N THR A 18 -6.35 26.89 -3.21
CA THR A 18 -5.85 26.06 -4.31
C THR A 18 -4.89 24.99 -3.83
N THR A 19 -4.00 25.31 -2.88
CA THR A 19 -3.06 24.33 -2.30
C THR A 19 -3.80 23.23 -1.53
N LEU A 20 -4.83 23.58 -0.74
CA LEU A 20 -5.69 22.61 -0.06
C LEU A 20 -6.45 21.72 -1.04
N LEU A 21 -7.02 22.29 -2.10
CA LEU A 21 -7.69 21.51 -3.14
C LEU A 21 -6.72 20.53 -3.81
N ILE A 22 -5.51 20.97 -4.18
CA ILE A 22 -4.50 20.10 -4.79
C ILE A 22 -4.08 18.97 -3.84
N LEU A 23 -3.95 19.24 -2.54
CA LEU A 23 -3.69 18.22 -1.52
C LEU A 23 -4.83 17.19 -1.45
N VAL A 24 -6.09 17.63 -1.45
CA VAL A 24 -7.24 16.72 -1.41
C VAL A 24 -7.33 15.88 -2.69
N TRP A 25 -7.16 16.50 -3.85
CA TRP A 25 -7.20 15.81 -5.14
C TRP A 25 -6.05 14.81 -5.30
N SER A 26 -4.84 15.17 -4.86
CA SER A 26 -3.70 14.24 -4.87
C SER A 26 -3.92 13.08 -3.90
N LEU A 27 -4.41 13.33 -2.67
CA LEU A 27 -4.74 12.29 -1.70
C LEU A 27 -5.79 11.32 -2.25
N LEU A 28 -6.81 11.85 -2.92
CA LEU A 28 -7.88 11.07 -3.54
C LEU A 28 -7.38 10.17 -4.68
N LEU A 29 -6.34 10.59 -5.42
CA LEU A 29 -5.68 9.79 -6.46
C LEU A 29 -4.63 8.81 -5.91
N ILE A 30 -4.04 9.10 -4.76
CA ILE A 30 -3.12 8.19 -4.06
C ILE A 30 -3.86 6.93 -3.59
N VAL A 31 -5.10 7.05 -3.11
CA VAL A 31 -5.91 5.91 -2.65
C VAL A 31 -6.11 4.80 -3.70
N PRO A 32 -6.59 5.06 -4.94
CA PRO A 32 -6.75 4.02 -5.95
C PRO A 32 -5.41 3.47 -6.44
N GLY A 33 -4.37 4.30 -6.52
CA GLY A 33 -3.01 3.86 -6.86
C GLY A 33 -2.45 2.88 -5.82
N ILE A 34 -2.66 3.17 -4.54
CA ILE A 34 -2.35 2.28 -3.43
C ILE A 34 -3.17 0.99 -3.58
N ILE A 35 -4.51 1.04 -3.68
CA ILE A 35 -5.34 -0.18 -3.81
C ILE A 35 -4.86 -1.12 -4.93
N LYS A 36 -4.50 -0.57 -6.10
CA LYS A 36 -3.94 -1.34 -7.21
C LYS A 36 -2.55 -1.90 -6.91
N ALA A 37 -1.69 -1.11 -6.26
CA ALA A 37 -0.38 -1.57 -5.82
C ALA A 37 -0.47 -2.69 -4.79
N ILE A 38 -1.49 -2.67 -3.93
CA ILE A 38 -1.75 -3.71 -2.93
C ILE A 38 -2.26 -4.99 -3.59
N ASP A 39 -3.22 -4.87 -4.51
CA ASP A 39 -3.68 -6.02 -5.32
C ASP A 39 -2.51 -6.67 -6.08
N LEU A 40 -1.44 -5.92 -6.36
CA LEU A 40 -0.20 -6.44 -6.95
C LEU A 40 0.88 -6.83 -5.93
N SER A 41 0.85 -6.32 -4.69
CA SER A 41 1.91 -6.58 -3.72
C SER A 41 1.95 -8.05 -3.34
N MET A 42 0.79 -8.70 -3.22
CA MET A 42 0.70 -10.14 -2.99
C MET A 42 1.07 -10.97 -4.22
N SER A 43 1.00 -10.40 -5.42
CA SER A 43 1.45 -11.08 -6.64
C SER A 43 2.95 -11.38 -6.60
N PHE A 44 3.77 -10.52 -5.98
CA PHE A 44 5.21 -10.78 -5.82
C PHE A 44 5.49 -11.95 -4.86
N PHE A 45 4.74 -12.05 -3.76
CA PHE A 45 4.89 -13.17 -2.81
C PHE A 45 4.42 -14.50 -3.42
N ILE A 46 3.29 -14.50 -4.13
CA ILE A 46 2.77 -15.69 -4.83
C ILE A 46 3.74 -16.15 -5.94
N LEU A 47 4.33 -15.21 -6.69
CA LEU A 47 5.31 -15.53 -7.72
C LEU A 47 6.63 -16.07 -7.13
N ALA A 48 7.03 -15.57 -5.96
CA ALA A 48 8.19 -16.09 -5.23
C ALA A 48 7.96 -17.53 -4.74
N ASP A 49 6.76 -17.84 -4.27
CA ASP A 49 6.36 -19.20 -3.86
C ASP A 49 6.24 -20.15 -5.07
N ASN A 50 5.81 -19.66 -6.23
CA ASN A 50 5.60 -20.50 -7.41
C ASN A 50 6.05 -19.83 -8.74
N PRO A 51 7.36 -19.84 -9.06
CA PRO A 51 7.91 -19.10 -10.20
C PRO A 51 7.48 -19.63 -11.58
N LYS A 52 6.80 -20.80 -11.64
CA LYS A 52 6.27 -21.39 -12.88
C LYS A 52 4.82 -20.98 -13.20
N MET A 53 4.18 -20.19 -12.34
CA MET A 53 2.79 -19.80 -12.50
C MET A 53 2.63 -18.64 -13.51
N ASP A 54 1.58 -18.68 -14.32
CA ASP A 54 1.26 -17.61 -15.27
C ASP A 54 0.94 -16.30 -14.53
N VAL A 55 1.56 -15.19 -14.95
CA VAL A 55 1.41 -13.85 -14.36
C VAL A 55 -0.05 -13.41 -14.25
N ARG A 56 -0.91 -13.80 -15.21
CA ARG A 56 -2.34 -13.48 -15.18
C ARG A 56 -3.08 -14.25 -14.08
N LYS A 57 -2.70 -15.52 -13.84
CA LYS A 57 -3.26 -16.32 -12.75
C LYS A 57 -2.81 -15.78 -11.40
N VAL A 58 -1.53 -15.41 -11.27
CA VAL A 58 -0.99 -14.78 -10.05
C VAL A 58 -1.76 -13.51 -9.69
N ALA A 59 -2.02 -12.64 -10.66
CA ALA A 59 -2.75 -11.41 -10.44
C ALA A 59 -4.23 -11.64 -10.04
N ASP A 60 -4.90 -12.62 -10.67
CA ASP A 60 -6.29 -12.98 -10.33
C ASP A 60 -6.38 -13.59 -8.92
N LEU A 61 -5.44 -14.47 -8.57
CA LEU A 61 -5.34 -15.08 -7.25
C LEU A 61 -5.11 -14.02 -6.17
N SER A 62 -4.15 -13.12 -6.40
CA SER A 62 -3.85 -11.98 -5.52
C SER A 62 -5.07 -11.09 -5.29
N THR A 63 -5.81 -10.78 -6.37
CA THR A 63 -7.04 -9.97 -6.31
C THR A 63 -8.16 -10.67 -5.53
N LYS A 64 -8.27 -12.00 -5.66
CA LYS A 64 -9.24 -12.83 -4.93
C LYS A 64 -8.92 -12.93 -3.45
N MET A 65 -7.66 -13.18 -3.10
CA MET A 65 -7.19 -13.20 -1.71
C MET A 65 -7.51 -11.88 -1.01
N MET A 66 -7.25 -10.76 -1.68
CA MET A 66 -7.52 -9.43 -1.14
C MET A 66 -8.99 -9.02 -1.06
N LYS A 67 -9.92 -9.83 -1.57
CA LYS A 67 -11.34 -9.47 -1.64
C LYS A 67 -12.00 -9.55 -0.26
N GLY A 68 -11.93 -8.45 0.49
CA GLY A 68 -12.48 -8.32 1.84
C GLY A 68 -11.58 -7.44 2.72
N HIS A 69 -10.26 -7.56 2.53
CA HIS A 69 -9.24 -6.92 3.36
C HIS A 69 -8.68 -5.60 2.78
N ARG A 70 -9.23 -5.13 1.65
CA ARG A 70 -8.83 -3.85 1.00
C ARG A 70 -8.87 -2.66 1.96
N LYS A 71 -9.84 -2.65 2.87
CA LYS A 71 -10.02 -1.58 3.86
C LYS A 71 -8.98 -1.66 4.98
N GLU A 72 -8.66 -2.85 5.45
CA GLU A 72 -7.66 -3.07 6.50
C GLU A 72 -6.28 -2.65 6.02
N PHE A 73 -5.91 -3.05 4.79
CA PHE A 73 -4.66 -2.60 4.20
C PHE A 73 -4.64 -1.09 3.97
N PHE A 74 -5.77 -0.48 3.59
CA PHE A 74 -5.86 0.98 3.48
C PHE A 74 -5.56 1.68 4.81
N MET A 75 -6.14 1.21 5.92
CA MET A 75 -5.83 1.72 7.25
C MET A 75 -4.36 1.50 7.64
N LEU A 76 -3.80 0.34 7.30
CA LEU A 76 -2.39 0.03 7.51
C LEU A 76 -1.47 1.01 6.78
N THR A 77 -1.78 1.29 5.50
CA THR A 77 -1.01 2.22 4.67
C THR A 77 -1.14 3.66 5.16
N LEU A 78 -2.32 4.04 5.65
CA LEU A 78 -2.54 5.34 6.28
C LEU A 78 -1.66 5.51 7.53
N SER A 79 -1.42 4.44 8.30
CA SER A 79 -0.49 4.47 9.44
C SER A 79 0.96 4.68 9.00
N PHE A 80 1.38 4.04 7.90
CA PHE A 80 2.74 4.19 7.36
C PHE A 80 3.03 5.57 6.76
N ILE A 81 2.01 6.29 6.28
CA ILE A 81 2.22 7.66 5.76
C ILE A 81 2.83 8.58 6.83
N GLY A 82 2.46 8.39 8.10
CA GLY A 82 3.01 9.13 9.23
C GLY A 82 4.49 8.82 9.46
N TRP A 83 4.86 7.54 9.41
CA TRP A 83 6.26 7.09 9.54
C TRP A 83 7.15 7.57 8.38
N ILE A 84 6.61 7.59 7.16
CA ILE A 84 7.31 8.13 5.98
C ILE A 84 7.53 9.64 6.14
N LEU A 85 6.52 10.37 6.62
CA LEU A 85 6.64 11.81 6.86
C LEU A 85 7.72 12.13 7.91
N ILE A 86 7.78 11.34 8.99
CA ILE A 86 8.83 11.45 10.02
C ILE A 86 10.21 11.11 9.42
N SER A 87 10.29 10.09 8.56
CA SER A 87 11.55 9.69 7.90
C SER A 87 12.10 10.76 6.96
N ILE A 88 11.22 11.50 6.27
CA ILE A 88 11.63 12.63 5.43
C ILE A 88 12.16 13.78 6.29
N PHE A 89 11.49 14.07 7.42
CA PHE A 89 11.92 15.14 8.32
C PHE A 89 13.26 14.87 9.00
N THR A 90 13.61 13.58 9.19
CA THR A 90 14.87 13.14 9.80
C THR A 90 16.04 12.95 8.80
N PHE A 91 16.00 13.62 7.65
CA PHE A 91 17.08 13.56 6.64
C PHE A 91 17.36 12.13 6.13
N CYS A 92 16.29 11.39 5.81
CA CYS A 92 16.32 10.04 5.26
C CYS A 92 16.86 8.93 6.18
N ILE A 93 17.34 9.24 7.39
CA ILE A 93 17.80 8.23 8.35
C ILE A 93 16.65 7.34 8.82
N GLY A 94 15.44 7.91 8.95
CA GLY A 94 14.25 7.14 9.32
C GLY A 94 13.91 6.01 8.34
N PHE A 95 14.26 6.15 7.05
CA PHE A 95 13.96 5.12 6.05
C PHE A 95 14.66 3.78 6.33
N VAL A 96 15.82 3.79 6.98
CA VAL A 96 16.56 2.56 7.33
C VAL A 96 15.73 1.65 8.24
N ILE A 97 14.90 2.23 9.11
CA ILE A 97 14.03 1.48 10.02
C ILE A 97 12.64 1.30 9.41
N THR A 98 12.12 2.35 8.76
CA THR A 98 10.76 2.34 8.20
C THR A 98 10.60 1.35 7.04
N ILE A 99 11.62 1.16 6.18
CA ILE A 99 11.56 0.19 5.07
C ILE A 99 11.41 -1.26 5.58
N PRO A 100 12.31 -1.81 6.41
CA PRO A 100 12.17 -3.18 6.90
C PRO A 100 10.92 -3.35 7.77
N TYR A 101 10.48 -2.31 8.48
CA TYR A 101 9.22 -2.31 9.22
C TYR A 101 8.02 -2.51 8.29
N ILE A 102 7.89 -1.69 7.25
CA ILE A 102 6.82 -1.81 6.24
C ILE A 102 6.85 -3.18 5.57
N MET A 103 8.04 -3.65 5.15
CA MET A 103 8.19 -4.95 4.50
C MET A 103 7.76 -6.11 5.41
N THR A 104 8.14 -6.09 6.69
CA THR A 104 7.77 -7.14 7.64
C THR A 104 6.28 -7.15 7.90
N THR A 105 5.65 -5.98 8.03
CA THR A 105 4.20 -5.90 8.21
C THR A 105 3.46 -6.42 6.97
N TYR A 106 3.91 -6.10 5.77
CA TYR A 106 3.33 -6.66 4.54
C TYR A 106 3.49 -8.17 4.44
N ALA A 107 4.63 -8.72 4.87
CA ALA A 107 4.86 -10.16 4.91
C ALA A 107 3.93 -10.88 5.93
N LEU A 108 3.77 -10.31 7.13
CA LEU A 108 2.85 -10.85 8.13
C LEU A 108 1.39 -10.79 7.66
N PHE A 109 1.00 -9.66 7.05
CA PHE A 109 -0.32 -9.49 6.49
C PHE A 109 -0.59 -10.50 5.34
N TYR A 110 0.42 -10.81 4.53
CA TYR A 110 0.32 -11.86 3.51
C TYR A 110 0.08 -13.24 4.12
N ASP A 111 0.84 -13.60 5.14
CA ASP A 111 0.71 -14.91 5.80
C ASP A 111 -0.68 -15.09 6.42
N GLU A 112 -1.19 -14.03 7.07
CA GLU A 112 -2.54 -14.02 7.63
C GLU A 112 -3.61 -14.17 6.53
N LEU A 113 -3.50 -13.39 5.44
CA LEU A 113 -4.41 -13.50 4.30
C LEU A 113 -4.38 -14.87 3.63
N LYS A 114 -3.19 -15.47 3.52
CA LYS A 114 -2.99 -16.81 2.96
C LYS A 114 -3.70 -17.85 3.82
N ASN A 115 -3.47 -17.82 5.12
CA ASN A 115 -4.12 -18.72 6.07
C ASN A 115 -5.65 -18.58 6.05
N GLU A 116 -6.16 -17.35 6.01
CA GLU A 116 -7.60 -17.10 5.93
C GLU A 116 -8.19 -17.58 4.60
N SER A 117 -7.50 -17.35 3.49
CA SER A 117 -7.98 -17.75 2.17
C SER A 117 -7.98 -19.28 1.97
N ILE A 118 -7.01 -19.99 2.56
CA ILE A 118 -6.98 -21.47 2.64
C ILE A 118 -8.15 -21.97 3.50
N LYS A 119 -8.35 -21.38 4.69
CA LYS A 119 -9.44 -21.75 5.61
C LYS A 119 -10.82 -21.57 4.98
N ASN A 120 -10.99 -20.52 4.18
CA ASN A 120 -12.24 -20.22 3.48
C ASN A 120 -12.41 -21.01 2.16
N GLY A 121 -11.45 -21.86 1.79
CA GLY A 121 -11.48 -22.67 0.56
C GLY A 121 -11.41 -21.85 -0.72
N VAL A 122 -10.92 -20.60 -0.66
CA VAL A 122 -10.77 -19.71 -1.82
C VAL A 122 -9.59 -20.13 -2.68
N ILE A 123 -8.60 -20.78 -2.07
CA ILE A 123 -7.38 -21.28 -2.71
C ILE A 123 -7.08 -22.65 -2.14
N ALA A 124 -6.63 -23.58 -2.99
CA ALA A 124 -6.16 -24.88 -2.55
C ALA A 124 -4.65 -24.81 -2.24
N GLU A 125 -4.22 -25.50 -1.19
CA GLU A 125 -2.84 -25.46 -0.65
C GLU A 125 -1.79 -25.95 -1.67
N ASP A 126 -2.22 -26.73 -2.67
CA ASP A 126 -1.45 -27.22 -3.81
C ASP A 126 -1.25 -26.16 -4.91
N GLU A 127 -2.16 -25.19 -5.06
CA GLU A 127 -1.99 -24.09 -6.02
C GLU A 127 -0.87 -23.12 -5.60
N ILE A 128 -0.70 -22.92 -4.29
CA ILE A 128 0.32 -22.03 -3.72
C ILE A 128 1.61 -22.80 -3.37
N GLY A 129 1.92 -23.92 -4.05
CA GLY A 129 3.25 -24.53 -4.04
C GLY A 129 3.87 -24.80 -2.65
N THR A 130 3.09 -24.88 -1.58
CA THR A 130 3.59 -24.95 -0.20
C THR A 130 3.95 -26.37 0.18
N LYS A 131 5.04 -26.89 -0.39
CA LYS A 131 5.89 -27.75 0.45
C LYS A 131 6.65 -26.82 1.37
N ARG A 132 6.31 -26.84 2.66
CA ARG A 132 7.05 -26.14 3.71
C ARG A 132 8.55 -26.25 3.43
N LEU A 133 9.24 -25.12 3.28
CA LEU A 133 10.64 -25.05 2.86
C LEU A 133 11.61 -25.79 3.81
N TRP A 134 11.12 -26.22 4.98
CA TRP A 134 11.79 -26.95 6.04
C TRP A 134 11.41 -28.44 6.12
N GLU A 135 10.65 -28.98 5.16
CA GLU A 135 10.27 -30.41 5.11
C GLU A 135 11.15 -31.22 4.12
N TYR A 136 12.47 -31.04 4.21
CA TYR A 136 13.47 -31.91 3.55
C TYR A 136 14.17 -32.81 4.56
#